data_AF-A0A521G243-F1
#
_entry.id   AF-A0A521G243-F1
#
_cell.length_a   1.000
_cell.length_b   1.000
_cell.length_c   1.000
_cell.angle_alpha   90.00
_cell.angle_beta   90.00
_cell.angle_gamma   90.00
#
_symmetry.space_group_name_H-M   'P 1'
#
loop_
_entity.id
_entity.type
_entity.pdbx_description
1 polymer ?
#
loop_
_entity_poly.entity_id
_entity_poly.type
_entity_poly.pdbx_seq_one_letter_code
_entity_poly.pdbx_strand_id
1 'polypeptide(L)'
;MSLYKKWQRREICLQLAFSVITIIFAVILMMFFMPPEMRRALFRIFLDEPIPIIGLMITGVATSIASNYTDQRAREEKIEKVEERFREHPEKPQLAWDLARTKLENYLDRNLSQVRSIYWLTLMVMFCGFGFVLFGLFKAAQNPEKLPVSIVASVSGVLISFIGGSFLLIYRSILAQSKEYVTVLERINAVGMAVQVIASIPDSNGELKHSTTAELAKQLLNLYAVAPVARGADEPSKSQL
;
A
#
# COMPACT_ATOMS: atom_id res chain seq x y z
N MET A 1 -18.66 8.03 -11.25
CA MET A 1 -17.50 8.97 -11.18
C MET A 1 -17.28 9.63 -9.79
N SER A 2 -18.28 9.80 -8.91
CA SER A 2 -18.11 10.55 -7.63
C SER A 2 -17.42 9.78 -6.49
N LEU A 3 -17.53 8.45 -6.45
CA LEU A 3 -16.93 7.61 -5.39
C LEU A 3 -15.42 7.42 -5.58
N TYR A 4 -14.98 7.27 -6.84
CA TYR A 4 -13.56 7.13 -7.19
C TYR A 4 -12.75 8.38 -6.78
N LYS A 5 -13.27 9.57 -7.11
CA LYS A 5 -12.67 10.86 -6.74
C LYS A 5 -12.64 11.09 -5.22
N LYS A 6 -13.63 10.56 -4.48
CA LYS A 6 -13.69 10.59 -3.01
C LYS A 6 -12.62 9.68 -2.38
N TRP A 7 -12.42 8.50 -2.93
CA TRP A 7 -11.44 7.54 -2.43
C TRP A 7 -10.01 7.96 -2.74
N GLN A 8 -9.76 8.49 -3.94
CA GLN A 8 -8.48 9.09 -4.35
C GLN A 8 -8.12 10.33 -3.50
N ARG A 9 -9.11 11.18 -3.16
CA ARG A 9 -8.90 12.27 -2.18
C ARG A 9 -8.48 11.76 -0.81
N ARG A 10 -8.99 10.60 -0.40
CA ARG A 10 -8.70 10.02 0.92
C ARG A 10 -7.26 9.50 1.01
N GLU A 11 -6.77 8.81 -0.02
CA GLU A 11 -5.36 8.38 -0.06
C GLU A 11 -4.39 9.56 -0.15
N ILE A 12 -4.70 10.58 -0.95
CA ILE A 12 -3.88 11.80 -1.05
C ILE A 12 -3.88 12.57 0.28
N CYS A 13 -5.03 12.72 0.94
CA CYS A 13 -5.09 13.33 2.28
C CYS A 13 -4.33 12.51 3.33
N LEU A 14 -4.35 11.18 3.25
CA LEU A 14 -3.59 10.33 4.16
C LEU A 14 -2.08 10.46 3.93
N GLN A 15 -1.62 10.45 2.68
CA GLN A 15 -0.21 10.69 2.34
C GLN A 15 0.26 12.09 2.73
N LEU A 16 -0.59 13.11 2.55
CA LEU A 16 -0.35 14.48 3.00
C LEU A 16 -0.24 14.58 4.52
N ALA A 17 -1.20 14.01 5.24
CA ALA A 17 -1.17 14.01 6.71
C ALA A 17 0.10 13.32 7.22
N PHE A 18 0.51 12.25 6.54
CA PHE A 18 1.68 11.47 6.89
C PHE A 18 3.02 12.15 6.63
N SER A 19 3.16 12.82 5.48
CA SER A 19 4.37 13.62 5.19
C SER A 19 4.47 14.80 6.15
N VAL A 20 3.35 15.43 6.48
CA VAL A 20 3.29 16.51 7.48
C VAL A 20 3.67 15.99 8.87
N ILE A 21 3.14 14.83 9.29
CA ILE A 21 3.49 14.23 10.60
C ILE A 21 4.98 13.88 10.68
N THR A 22 5.55 13.29 9.64
CA THR A 22 6.98 12.91 9.62
C THR A 22 7.90 14.13 9.62
N ILE A 23 7.52 15.22 8.94
CA ILE A 23 8.29 16.47 8.94
C ILE A 23 8.15 17.20 10.29
N ILE A 24 6.95 17.30 10.86
CA ILE A 24 6.74 17.88 12.20
C ILE A 24 7.58 17.11 13.22
N PHE A 25 7.56 15.78 13.14
CA PHE A 25 8.36 14.94 14.01
C PHE A 25 9.86 15.17 13.82
N ALA A 26 10.36 15.26 12.58
CA ALA A 26 11.76 15.56 12.28
C ALA A 26 12.18 16.95 12.80
N VAL A 27 11.31 17.96 12.68
CA VAL A 27 11.55 19.33 13.19
C VAL A 27 11.58 19.34 14.72
N ILE A 28 10.67 18.62 15.39
CA ILE A 28 10.68 18.46 16.85
C ILE A 28 11.97 17.79 17.30
N LEU A 29 12.39 16.73 16.61
CA LEU A 29 13.62 16.00 16.89
C LEU A 29 14.85 16.91 16.67
N MET A 30 14.88 17.68 15.58
CA MET A 30 15.94 18.64 15.29
C MET A 30 16.02 19.78 16.32
N MET A 31 14.87 20.30 16.79
CA MET A 31 14.81 21.30 17.87
C MET A 31 15.34 20.78 19.20
N PHE A 32 15.20 19.47 19.45
CA PHE A 32 15.61 18.86 20.71
C PHE A 32 17.13 18.62 20.77
N PHE A 33 17.75 18.28 19.64
CA PHE A 33 19.19 18.00 19.53
C PHE A 33 20.08 19.25 19.35
N MET A 34 19.50 20.42 19.12
CA MET A 34 20.26 21.64 18.85
C MET A 34 20.77 22.34 20.13
N PRO A 35 22.00 22.92 20.12
CA PRO A 35 22.47 23.79 21.20
C PRO A 35 21.50 24.96 21.46
N PRO A 36 21.37 25.46 22.70
CA PRO A 36 20.42 26.52 23.06
C PRO A 36 20.58 27.82 22.26
N GLU A 37 21.80 28.14 21.82
CA GLU A 37 22.09 29.26 20.91
C GLU A 37 21.42 29.07 19.53
N MET A 38 21.59 27.88 18.96
CA MET A 38 21.16 27.52 17.61
C MET A 38 19.64 27.25 17.56
N ARG A 39 19.07 26.69 18.64
CA ARG A 39 17.61 26.53 18.81
C ARG A 39 16.88 27.88 18.81
N ARG A 40 17.47 28.93 19.42
CA ARG A 40 16.89 30.28 19.40
C ARG A 40 16.97 30.92 18.00
N ALA A 41 18.05 30.68 17.26
CA ALA A 41 18.17 31.09 15.86
C ALA A 41 17.14 30.36 14.97
N LEU A 42 16.95 29.05 15.15
CA LEU A 42 15.94 28.27 14.45
C LEU A 42 14.52 28.76 14.76
N PHE A 43 14.23 29.07 16.03
CA PHE A 43 12.93 29.59 16.47
C PHE A 43 12.61 30.96 15.83
N ARG A 44 13.62 31.84 15.65
CA ARG A 44 13.44 33.11 14.93
C ARG A 44 13.17 32.90 13.45
N ILE A 45 13.91 32.02 12.78
CA ILE A 45 13.67 31.69 11.37
C ILE A 45 12.26 31.12 11.16
N PHE A 46 11.79 30.28 12.08
CA PHE A 46 10.47 29.64 12.01
C PHE A 46 9.29 30.58 12.33
N LEU A 47 9.50 31.59 13.20
CA LEU A 47 8.48 32.57 13.59
C LEU A 47 8.41 33.79 12.65
N ASP A 48 9.55 34.30 12.17
CA ASP A 48 9.60 35.53 11.37
C ASP A 48 9.43 35.26 9.86
N GLU A 49 9.85 34.08 9.36
CA GLU A 49 9.78 33.72 7.94
C GLU A 49 9.31 32.26 7.75
N PRO A 50 8.01 31.96 7.91
CA PRO A 50 7.47 30.61 7.71
C PRO A 50 7.44 30.19 6.21
N ILE A 51 7.64 31.13 5.30
CA ILE A 51 7.47 31.01 3.85
C ILE A 51 8.38 29.94 3.21
N PRO A 52 9.70 29.85 3.48
CA PRO A 52 10.57 28.85 2.83
C PRO A 52 10.30 27.41 3.27
N ILE A 53 9.93 27.17 4.55
CA ILE A 53 9.67 25.81 5.07
C ILE A 53 8.32 25.31 4.57
N ILE A 54 7.30 26.17 4.61
CA ILE A 54 5.99 25.87 4.03
C ILE A 54 6.13 25.70 2.51
N GLY A 55 6.96 26.51 1.85
CA GLY A 55 7.27 26.39 0.42
C GLY A 55 7.87 25.03 0.08
N LEU A 56 8.92 24.61 0.78
CA LEU A 56 9.59 23.33 0.55
C LEU A 56 8.67 22.13 0.88
N MET A 57 7.79 22.27 1.88
CA MET A 57 6.72 21.30 2.17
C MET A 57 5.70 21.23 1.03
N ILE A 58 5.20 22.37 0.54
CA ILE A 58 4.24 22.41 -0.56
C ILE A 58 4.88 21.85 -1.84
N THR A 59 6.15 22.13 -2.12
CA THR A 59 6.83 21.61 -3.30
C THR A 59 7.07 20.10 -3.22
N GLY A 60 7.56 19.58 -2.08
CA GLY A 60 7.78 18.13 -1.91
C GLY A 60 6.47 17.33 -1.92
N VAL A 61 5.42 17.91 -1.39
CA VAL A 61 4.06 17.38 -1.49
C VAL A 61 3.55 17.45 -2.93
N ALA A 62 3.71 18.58 -3.61
CA ALA A 62 3.23 18.77 -4.97
C ALA A 62 3.93 17.83 -5.97
N THR A 63 5.23 17.57 -5.81
CA THR A 63 5.98 16.63 -6.65
C THR A 63 5.60 15.18 -6.38
N SER A 64 5.40 14.79 -5.12
CA SER A 64 4.87 13.47 -4.75
C SER A 64 3.46 13.24 -5.31
N ILE A 65 2.61 14.25 -5.22
CA ILE A 65 1.26 14.20 -5.79
C ILE A 65 1.31 14.15 -7.32
N ALA A 66 2.13 14.97 -7.97
CA ALA A 66 2.26 15.02 -9.43
C ALA A 66 2.75 13.69 -10.02
N SER A 67 3.77 13.08 -9.41
CA SER A 67 4.29 11.77 -9.83
C SER A 67 3.28 10.64 -9.61
N ASN A 68 2.54 10.68 -8.50
CA ASN A 68 1.45 9.72 -8.28
C ASN A 68 0.29 9.89 -9.27
N TYR A 69 0.01 11.11 -9.74
CA TYR A 69 -1.02 11.35 -10.76
C TYR A 69 -0.63 10.82 -12.13
N THR A 70 0.63 10.96 -12.55
CA THR A 70 1.09 10.46 -13.86
C THR A 70 1.02 8.94 -13.91
N ASP A 71 1.46 8.25 -12.85
CA ASP A 71 1.45 6.79 -12.79
C ASP A 71 0.02 6.23 -12.69
N GLN A 72 -0.87 6.91 -11.95
CA GLN A 72 -2.27 6.52 -11.87
C GLN A 72 -2.97 6.66 -13.21
N ARG A 73 -2.73 7.76 -13.94
CA ARG A 73 -3.30 7.93 -15.29
C ARG A 73 -2.84 6.87 -16.25
N ALA A 74 -1.55 6.55 -16.28
CA ALA A 74 -1.04 5.49 -17.15
C ALA A 74 -1.68 4.12 -16.85
N ARG A 75 -1.97 3.83 -15.57
CA ARG A 75 -2.67 2.60 -15.13
C ARG A 75 -4.15 2.62 -15.49
N GLU A 76 -4.83 3.75 -15.30
CA GLU A 76 -6.23 3.95 -15.67
C GLU A 76 -6.44 3.83 -17.18
N GLU A 77 -5.60 4.49 -17.99
CA GLU A 77 -5.64 4.40 -19.45
C GLU A 77 -5.45 2.97 -19.96
N LYS A 78 -4.58 2.18 -19.31
CA LYS A 78 -4.42 0.75 -19.64
C LYS A 78 -5.70 -0.04 -19.36
N ILE A 79 -6.35 0.20 -18.23
CA ILE A 79 -7.62 -0.47 -17.88
C ILE A 79 -8.73 -0.03 -18.83
N GLU A 80 -8.81 1.27 -19.13
CA GLU A 80 -9.81 1.86 -20.03
C GLU A 80 -9.69 1.27 -21.44
N LYS A 81 -8.49 1.19 -22.02
CA LYS A 81 -8.26 0.56 -23.33
C LYS A 81 -8.63 -0.93 -23.36
N VAL A 82 -8.45 -1.66 -22.26
CA VAL A 82 -8.86 -3.07 -22.18
C VAL A 82 -10.38 -3.18 -22.01
N GLU A 83 -10.97 -2.26 -21.25
CA GLU A 83 -12.43 -2.20 -21.02
C GLU A 83 -13.19 -1.78 -22.28
N GLU A 84 -12.69 -0.82 -23.05
CA GLU A 84 -13.23 -0.41 -24.36
C GLU A 84 -13.21 -1.58 -25.33
N ARG A 85 -12.06 -2.26 -25.48
CA ARG A 85 -11.97 -3.46 -26.34
C ARG A 85 -12.96 -4.54 -25.92
N PHE A 86 -13.14 -4.76 -24.61
CA PHE A 86 -14.15 -5.70 -24.10
C PHE A 86 -15.59 -5.26 -24.40
N ARG A 87 -15.90 -3.95 -24.34
CA ARG A 87 -17.23 -3.42 -24.69
C ARG A 87 -17.54 -3.53 -26.18
N GLU A 88 -16.53 -3.36 -27.03
CA GLU A 88 -16.66 -3.50 -28.49
C GLU A 88 -16.85 -4.97 -28.91
N HIS A 89 -16.28 -5.90 -28.15
CA HIS A 89 -16.30 -7.33 -28.45
C HIS A 89 -16.60 -8.21 -27.22
N PRO A 90 -17.80 -8.10 -26.61
CA PRO A 90 -18.15 -8.87 -25.41
C PRO A 90 -18.19 -10.38 -25.66
N GLU A 91 -18.34 -10.80 -26.91
CA GLU A 91 -18.38 -12.18 -27.35
C GLU A 91 -17.03 -12.90 -27.25
N LYS A 92 -15.92 -12.16 -27.09
CA LYS A 92 -14.56 -12.74 -27.02
C LYS A 92 -14.15 -13.00 -25.57
N PRO A 93 -14.07 -14.27 -25.12
CA PRO A 93 -13.72 -14.60 -23.74
C PRO A 93 -12.32 -14.12 -23.32
N GLN A 94 -11.40 -13.99 -24.30
CA GLN A 94 -10.04 -13.47 -24.08
C GLN A 94 -10.04 -12.04 -23.52
N LEU A 95 -10.98 -11.19 -23.94
CA LEU A 95 -11.05 -9.80 -23.50
C LEU A 95 -11.58 -9.66 -22.07
N ALA A 96 -12.54 -10.52 -21.69
CA ALA A 96 -12.98 -10.61 -20.29
C ALA A 96 -11.84 -11.04 -19.36
N TRP A 97 -11.02 -12.00 -19.82
CA TRP A 97 -9.83 -12.45 -19.12
C TRP A 97 -8.77 -11.35 -18.99
N ASP A 98 -8.43 -10.67 -20.09
CA ASP A 98 -7.47 -9.55 -20.11
C ASP A 98 -7.89 -8.45 -19.13
N LEU A 99 -9.19 -8.12 -19.10
CA LEU A 99 -9.74 -7.12 -18.20
C LEU A 99 -9.61 -7.52 -16.74
N ALA A 100 -9.98 -8.77 -16.41
CA ALA A 100 -9.88 -9.31 -15.06
C ALA A 100 -8.42 -9.36 -14.57
N ARG A 101 -7.51 -9.84 -15.42
CA ARG A 101 -6.07 -9.89 -15.15
C ARG A 101 -5.50 -8.49 -14.91
N THR A 102 -5.77 -7.54 -15.81
CA THR A 102 -5.24 -6.18 -15.72
C THR A 102 -5.72 -5.47 -14.45
N LYS A 103 -7.00 -5.65 -14.09
CA LYS A 103 -7.54 -5.10 -12.83
C LYS A 103 -6.85 -5.74 -11.62
N LEU A 104 -6.67 -7.06 -11.60
CA LEU A 104 -6.02 -7.77 -10.51
C LEU A 104 -4.54 -7.38 -10.35
N GLU A 105 -3.77 -7.33 -11.43
CA GLU A 105 -2.37 -6.86 -11.43
C GLU A 105 -2.28 -5.44 -10.87
N ASN A 106 -3.19 -4.55 -11.26
CA ASN A 106 -3.21 -3.20 -10.73
C ASN A 106 -3.54 -3.16 -9.23
N TYR A 107 -4.45 -3.99 -8.72
CA TYR A 107 -4.71 -4.09 -7.29
C TYR A 107 -3.51 -4.63 -6.52
N LEU A 108 -2.86 -5.68 -7.03
CA LEU A 108 -1.65 -6.27 -6.45
C LEU A 108 -0.52 -5.24 -6.38
N ASP A 109 -0.24 -4.54 -7.47
CA ASP A 109 0.78 -3.49 -7.52
C ASP A 109 0.51 -2.37 -6.51
N ARG A 110 -0.73 -1.93 -6.38
CA ARG A 110 -1.12 -0.91 -5.40
C ARG A 110 -0.91 -1.40 -3.98
N ASN A 111 -1.30 -2.65 -3.70
CA ASN A 111 -1.07 -3.27 -2.40
C ASN A 111 0.45 -3.33 -2.12
N LEU A 112 1.26 -3.82 -3.07
CA LEU A 112 2.72 -3.89 -2.96
C LEU A 112 3.39 -2.51 -2.71
N SER A 113 2.92 -1.47 -3.41
CA SER A 113 3.40 -0.10 -3.20
C SER A 113 3.04 0.44 -1.80
N GLN A 114 1.84 0.11 -1.31
CA GLN A 114 1.41 0.44 0.04
C GLN A 114 2.31 -0.24 1.09
N VAL A 115 2.64 -1.52 0.91
CA VAL A 115 3.59 -2.25 1.79
C VAL A 115 4.93 -1.54 1.86
N ARG A 116 5.47 -1.18 0.68
CA ARG A 116 6.77 -0.53 0.58
C ARG A 116 6.79 0.83 1.29
N SER A 117 5.69 1.58 1.21
CA SER A 117 5.54 2.87 1.89
C SER A 117 5.46 2.70 3.42
N ILE A 118 4.71 1.70 3.89
CA ILE A 118 4.64 1.36 5.32
C ILE A 118 6.01 0.94 5.83
N TYR A 119 6.72 0.10 5.09
CA TYR A 119 8.09 -0.34 5.41
C TYR A 119 9.04 0.85 5.59
N TRP A 120 9.05 1.78 4.62
CA TRP A 120 9.89 2.97 4.69
C TRP A 120 9.56 3.87 5.88
N LEU A 121 8.27 4.06 6.19
CA LEU A 121 7.88 4.77 7.41
C LEU A 121 8.39 4.07 8.65
N THR A 122 8.16 2.76 8.77
CA THR A 122 8.56 2.01 9.96
C THR A 122 10.05 2.12 10.21
N LEU A 123 10.85 2.07 9.13
CA LEU A 123 12.28 2.27 9.17
C LEU A 123 12.62 3.68 9.67
N MET A 124 11.94 4.71 9.16
CA MET A 124 12.12 6.10 9.57
C MET A 124 11.76 6.34 11.05
N VAL A 125 10.60 5.84 11.49
CA VAL A 125 10.15 5.89 12.90
C VAL A 125 11.12 5.13 13.82
N MET A 126 11.66 4.00 13.38
CA MET A 126 12.64 3.23 14.14
C MET A 126 13.95 4.00 14.32
N PHE A 127 14.46 4.65 13.28
CA PHE A 127 15.65 5.51 13.38
C PHE A 127 15.42 6.70 14.30
N CYS A 128 14.28 7.36 14.21
CA CYS A 128 13.93 8.46 15.12
C CYS A 128 13.78 8.00 16.57
N GLY A 129 13.08 6.87 16.79
CA GLY A 129 12.92 6.27 18.11
C GLY A 129 14.27 5.91 18.73
N PHE A 130 15.16 5.29 17.95
CA PHE A 130 16.52 4.99 18.37
C PHE A 130 17.31 6.26 18.71
N GLY A 131 17.17 7.33 17.90
CA GLY A 131 17.75 8.64 18.19
C GLY A 131 17.29 9.22 19.53
N PHE A 132 15.99 9.16 19.83
CA PHE A 132 15.47 9.60 21.13
C PHE A 132 16.03 8.81 22.30
N VAL A 133 16.19 7.49 22.16
CA VAL A 133 16.80 6.66 23.21
C VAL A 133 18.25 7.06 23.45
N LEU A 134 19.06 7.22 22.39
CA LEU A 134 20.44 7.68 22.51
C LEU A 134 20.55 9.05 23.19
N PHE A 135 19.66 9.98 22.85
CA PHE A 135 19.61 11.29 23.48
C PHE A 135 19.21 11.23 24.96
N GLY A 136 18.16 10.46 25.27
CA GLY A 136 17.72 10.23 26.64
C GLY A 136 18.86 9.67 27.50
N LEU A 137 19.62 8.72 26.95
CA LEU A 137 20.81 8.15 27.58
C LEU A 137 21.90 9.19 27.80
N PHE A 138 22.20 10.01 26.79
CA PHE A 138 23.19 11.08 26.88
C PHE A 138 22.83 12.12 27.96
N LYS A 139 21.55 12.50 28.07
CA LYS A 139 21.08 13.44 29.09
C LYS A 139 21.06 12.83 30.49
N ALA A 140 20.66 11.57 30.62
CA ALA A 140 20.70 10.84 31.88
C ALA A 140 22.15 10.68 32.39
N ALA A 141 23.11 10.47 31.48
CA ALA A 141 24.53 10.40 31.83
C ALA A 141 25.11 11.74 32.33
N GLN A 142 24.60 12.89 31.84
CA GLN A 142 25.02 14.22 32.30
C GLN A 142 24.42 14.63 33.65
N ASN A 143 23.23 14.12 34.00
CA ASN A 143 22.53 14.48 35.25
C ASN A 143 21.92 13.23 35.93
N PRO A 144 22.76 12.32 36.46
CA PRO A 144 22.30 11.02 36.97
C PRO A 144 21.34 11.11 38.16
N GLU A 145 21.35 12.20 38.94
CA GLU A 145 20.44 12.38 40.09
C GLU A 145 18.97 12.66 39.69
N LYS A 146 18.71 13.19 38.48
CA LYS A 146 17.37 13.58 38.05
C LYS A 146 16.66 12.50 37.22
N LEU A 147 17.41 11.64 36.55
CA LEU A 147 16.88 10.63 35.65
C LEU A 147 17.81 9.41 35.61
N PRO A 148 17.51 8.36 36.40
CA PRO A 148 18.29 7.14 36.39
C PRO A 148 18.28 6.51 34.99
N VAL A 149 19.47 6.22 34.47
CA VAL A 149 19.65 5.58 33.15
C VAL A 149 18.85 4.27 33.04
N SER A 150 18.70 3.55 34.16
CA SER A 150 17.93 2.29 34.25
C SER A 150 16.45 2.46 33.89
N ILE A 151 15.81 3.55 34.32
CA ILE A 151 14.38 3.80 34.04
C ILE A 151 14.19 4.12 32.56
N VAL A 152 15.04 4.99 32.00
CA VAL A 152 15.00 5.35 30.57
C VAL A 152 15.18 4.11 29.70
N ALA A 153 16.21 3.31 29.99
CA ALA A 153 16.49 2.09 29.23
C ALA A 153 15.34 1.07 29.31
N SER A 154 14.76 0.88 30.50
CA SER A 154 13.68 -0.09 30.72
C SER A 154 12.39 0.32 30.00
N VAL A 155 11.96 1.58 30.15
CA VAL A 155 10.73 2.10 29.51
C VAL A 155 10.89 2.12 27.99
N SER A 156 12.04 2.56 27.48
CA SER A 156 12.32 2.54 26.04
C SER A 156 12.36 1.13 25.47
N GLY A 157 12.95 0.17 26.19
CA GLY A 157 12.99 -1.24 25.75
C GLY A 157 11.60 -1.84 25.57
N VAL A 158 10.71 -1.66 26.56
CA VAL A 158 9.32 -2.16 26.48
C VAL A 158 8.56 -1.51 25.31
N LEU A 159 8.70 -0.19 25.13
CA LEU A 159 8.08 0.54 24.03
C LEU A 159 8.56 0.03 22.66
N ILE A 160 9.86 -0.13 22.48
CA ILE A 160 10.45 -0.63 21.23
C ILE A 160 9.96 -2.04 20.94
N SER A 161 9.95 -2.94 21.92
CA SER A 161 9.48 -4.32 21.75
C SER A 161 8.00 -4.36 21.34
N PHE A 162 7.15 -3.52 21.94
CA PHE A 162 5.73 -3.45 21.60
C PHE A 162 5.49 -2.93 20.17
N ILE A 163 6.19 -1.86 19.79
CA ILE A 163 6.11 -1.25 18.46
C ILE A 163 6.63 -2.23 17.40
N GLY A 164 7.79 -2.85 17.64
CA GLY A 164 8.39 -3.82 16.74
C GLY A 164 7.50 -5.04 16.49
N GLY A 165 6.89 -5.58 17.56
CA GLY A 165 5.95 -6.70 17.46
C GLY A 165 4.69 -6.35 16.66
N SER A 166 4.13 -5.17 16.89
CA SER A 166 2.94 -4.68 16.16
C SER A 166 3.24 -4.54 14.65
N PHE A 167 4.41 -4.02 14.28
CA PHE A 167 4.80 -3.91 12.88
C PHE A 167 5.04 -5.26 12.21
N LEU A 168 5.64 -6.23 12.93
CA LEU A 168 5.81 -7.58 12.41
C LEU A 168 4.45 -8.22 12.07
N LEU A 169 3.43 -8.00 12.89
CA LEU A 169 2.06 -8.49 12.64
C LEU A 169 1.45 -7.87 11.38
N ILE A 170 1.56 -6.55 11.24
CA ILE A 170 1.06 -5.83 10.05
C ILE A 170 1.78 -6.32 8.79
N TYR A 171 3.12 -6.41 8.84
CA TYR A 171 3.93 -6.90 7.74
C TYR A 171 3.52 -8.33 7.32
N ARG A 172 3.34 -9.24 8.28
CA ARG A 172 2.91 -10.60 8.01
C ARG A 172 1.51 -10.65 7.37
N SER A 173 0.57 -9.85 7.85
CA SER A 173 -0.79 -9.78 7.29
C SER A 173 -0.77 -9.33 5.83
N ILE A 174 0.03 -8.31 5.53
CA ILE A 174 0.17 -7.77 4.19
C ILE A 174 0.84 -8.79 3.25
N LEU A 175 1.92 -9.44 3.69
CA LEU A 175 2.56 -10.50 2.90
C LEU A 175 1.61 -11.65 2.60
N ALA A 176 0.78 -12.05 3.58
CA ALA A 176 -0.22 -13.08 3.39
C ALA A 176 -1.26 -12.66 2.33
N GLN A 177 -1.74 -11.41 2.37
CA GLN A 177 -2.64 -10.87 1.35
C GLN A 177 -2.00 -10.85 -0.04
N SER A 178 -0.74 -10.41 -0.17
CA SER A 178 -0.02 -10.41 -1.45
C SER A 178 0.13 -11.83 -2.03
N LYS A 179 0.41 -12.83 -1.18
CA LYS A 179 0.52 -14.23 -1.61
C LYS A 179 -0.79 -14.77 -2.20
N GLU A 180 -1.92 -14.43 -1.59
CA GLU A 180 -3.25 -14.81 -2.09
C GLU A 180 -3.49 -14.23 -3.49
N TYR A 181 -3.22 -12.94 -3.68
CA TYR A 181 -3.37 -12.27 -4.97
C TYR A 181 -2.46 -12.84 -6.06
N VAL A 182 -1.20 -13.15 -5.74
CA VAL A 182 -0.26 -13.80 -6.68
C VAL A 182 -0.77 -15.18 -7.07
N THR A 183 -1.29 -15.94 -6.10
CA THR A 183 -1.86 -17.28 -6.36
C THR A 183 -3.08 -17.18 -7.29
N VAL A 184 -3.96 -16.20 -7.10
CA VAL A 184 -5.11 -15.96 -7.99
C VAL A 184 -4.62 -15.54 -9.39
N LEU A 185 -3.61 -14.68 -9.47
CA LEU A 185 -3.03 -14.24 -10.74
C LEU A 185 -2.42 -15.41 -11.53
N GLU A 186 -1.67 -16.29 -10.86
CA GLU A 186 -1.12 -17.52 -11.44
C GLU A 186 -2.22 -18.42 -12.00
N ARG A 187 -3.31 -18.61 -11.23
CA ARG A 187 -4.47 -19.41 -11.67
C ARG A 187 -5.15 -18.78 -12.88
N ILE A 188 -5.43 -17.48 -12.86
CA ILE A 188 -6.03 -16.77 -14.00
C ILE A 188 -5.13 -16.92 -15.24
N ASN A 189 -3.80 -16.81 -15.08
CA ASN A 189 -2.87 -16.99 -16.18
C ASN A 189 -2.88 -18.42 -16.75
N ALA A 190 -2.89 -19.44 -15.90
CA ALA A 190 -3.01 -20.83 -16.31
C ALA A 190 -4.31 -21.11 -17.09
N VAL A 191 -5.43 -20.56 -16.62
CA VAL A 191 -6.73 -20.66 -17.31
C VAL A 191 -6.69 -19.93 -18.66
N GLY A 192 -6.09 -18.74 -18.72
CA GLY A 192 -5.92 -17.98 -19.96
C GLY A 192 -5.13 -18.76 -21.01
N MET A 193 -4.00 -19.36 -20.61
CA MET A 193 -3.19 -20.22 -21.49
C MET A 193 -3.97 -21.45 -21.96
N ALA A 194 -4.75 -22.09 -21.07
CA ALA A 194 -5.58 -23.25 -21.46
C ALA A 194 -6.65 -22.88 -22.50
N VAL A 195 -7.34 -21.74 -22.33
CA VAL A 195 -8.33 -21.24 -23.29
C VAL A 195 -7.69 -20.89 -24.63
N GLN A 196 -6.49 -20.30 -24.63
CA GLN A 196 -5.75 -20.01 -25.87
C GLN A 196 -5.35 -21.29 -26.61
N VAL A 197 -4.85 -22.30 -25.90
CA VAL A 197 -4.51 -23.61 -26.50
C VAL A 197 -5.75 -24.25 -27.10
N ILE A 198 -6.89 -24.26 -26.39
CA ILE A 198 -8.16 -24.80 -26.92
C ILE A 198 -8.63 -24.03 -28.17
N ALA A 199 -8.51 -22.70 -28.14
CA ALA A 199 -8.87 -21.85 -29.28
C ALA A 199 -7.99 -22.10 -30.51
N SER A 200 -6.74 -22.54 -30.32
CA SER A 200 -5.81 -22.88 -31.41
C SER A 200 -6.08 -24.23 -32.08
N ILE A 201 -6.94 -25.08 -31.50
CA ILE A 201 -7.32 -26.37 -32.09
C ILE A 201 -8.14 -26.10 -33.36
N PRO A 202 -7.71 -26.62 -34.53
CA PRO A 202 -8.43 -26.45 -35.79
C PRO A 202 -9.86 -27.01 -35.71
N ASP A 203 -10.81 -26.35 -36.37
CA ASP A 203 -12.22 -26.78 -36.36
C ASP A 203 -12.44 -28.14 -37.06
N SER A 204 -11.48 -28.59 -37.87
CA SER A 204 -11.45 -29.96 -38.43
C SER A 204 -11.39 -31.04 -37.33
N ASN A 205 -10.89 -30.69 -36.15
CA ASN A 205 -10.80 -31.55 -34.97
C ASN A 205 -11.83 -31.14 -33.91
N GLY A 206 -13.07 -30.87 -34.34
CA GLY A 206 -14.15 -30.39 -33.47
C GLY A 206 -14.40 -31.27 -32.24
N GLU A 207 -14.30 -32.60 -32.37
CA GLU A 207 -14.48 -33.54 -31.26
C GLU A 207 -13.42 -33.36 -30.16
N LEU A 208 -12.14 -33.21 -30.53
CA LEU A 208 -11.04 -32.91 -29.61
C LEU A 208 -11.24 -31.55 -28.94
N LYS A 209 -11.67 -30.53 -29.71
CA LYS A 209 -11.93 -29.18 -29.18
C LYS A 209 -13.07 -29.19 -28.15
N HIS A 210 -14.19 -29.82 -28.45
CA HIS A 210 -15.34 -29.91 -27.54
C HIS A 210 -15.05 -30.73 -26.28
N SER A 211 -14.40 -31.90 -26.43
CA SER A 211 -14.03 -32.75 -25.30
C SER A 211 -13.06 -32.04 -24.34
N THR A 212 -12.00 -31.40 -24.88
CA THR A 212 -11.03 -30.63 -24.08
C THR A 212 -11.67 -29.41 -23.41
N THR A 213 -12.60 -28.73 -24.09
CA THR A 213 -13.36 -27.61 -23.50
C THR A 213 -14.22 -28.08 -22.33
N ALA A 214 -14.92 -29.20 -22.49
CA ALA A 214 -15.75 -29.77 -21.43
C ALA A 214 -14.91 -30.24 -20.23
N GLU A 215 -13.72 -30.79 -20.48
CA GLU A 215 -12.80 -31.22 -19.43
C GLU A 215 -12.22 -30.03 -18.66
N LEU A 216 -11.80 -28.96 -19.36
CA LEU A 216 -11.39 -27.71 -18.71
C LEU A 216 -12.52 -27.13 -17.85
N ALA A 217 -13.76 -27.09 -18.35
CA ALA A 217 -14.90 -26.60 -17.59
C ALA A 217 -15.15 -27.42 -16.31
N LYS A 218 -15.03 -28.76 -16.37
CA LYS A 218 -15.13 -29.64 -15.19
C LYS A 218 -14.02 -29.37 -14.18
N GLN A 219 -12.77 -29.22 -14.63
CA GLN A 219 -11.64 -28.93 -13.74
C GLN A 219 -11.79 -27.56 -13.05
N LEU A 220 -12.27 -26.54 -13.79
CA LEU A 220 -12.57 -25.22 -13.23
C LEU A 220 -13.66 -25.31 -12.16
N LEU A 221 -14.79 -25.97 -12.45
CA LEU A 221 -15.86 -26.16 -11.48
C LEU A 221 -15.37 -26.86 -10.21
N ASN A 222 -14.54 -27.90 -10.34
CA ASN A 222 -13.95 -28.59 -9.18
C ASN A 222 -12.99 -27.70 -8.38
N LEU A 223 -12.19 -26.86 -9.03
CA LEU A 223 -11.30 -25.91 -8.36
C LEU A 223 -12.07 -24.88 -7.51
N TYR A 224 -13.25 -24.45 -7.96
CA TYR A 224 -14.07 -23.47 -7.24
C TYR A 224 -15.10 -24.09 -6.29
N ALA A 225 -15.50 -25.35 -6.46
CA ALA A 225 -16.43 -26.05 -5.57
C ALA A 225 -15.82 -26.42 -4.20
N VAL A 226 -14.49 -26.51 -4.12
CA VAL A 226 -13.77 -26.93 -2.90
C VAL A 226 -13.29 -25.75 -2.03
N ALA A 227 -13.29 -24.52 -2.55
CA ALA A 227 -12.94 -23.35 -1.76
C ALA A 227 -14.21 -22.76 -1.09
N PRO A 228 -14.29 -22.69 0.26
CA PRO A 228 -15.33 -21.88 0.89
C PRO A 228 -15.05 -20.43 0.49
N VAL A 229 -15.90 -19.89 -0.39
CA VAL A 229 -15.95 -18.48 -0.72
C VAL A 229 -16.11 -17.74 0.61
N ALA A 230 -15.05 -17.10 1.09
CA ALA A 230 -15.13 -16.11 2.14
C ALA A 230 -16.01 -14.97 1.62
N ARG A 231 -17.32 -15.08 1.84
CA ARG A 231 -18.29 -14.00 1.61
C ARG A 231 -17.99 -12.89 2.62
N GLY A 232 -17.04 -12.02 2.25
CA GLY A 232 -17.00 -10.66 2.76
C GLY A 232 -18.12 -9.86 2.09
N ALA A 233 -19.35 -10.06 2.54
CA ALA A 233 -20.51 -9.24 2.19
C ALA A 233 -21.31 -8.97 3.46
N ASP A 234 -20.68 -8.32 4.44
CA ASP A 234 -21.43 -7.47 5.37
C ASP A 234 -21.71 -6.14 4.65
N GLU A 235 -22.70 -6.20 3.77
CA GLU A 235 -23.44 -5.01 3.35
C GLU A 235 -24.41 -4.70 4.50
N PRO A 236 -24.39 -3.50 5.10
CA PRO A 236 -25.33 -3.18 6.16
C PRO A 236 -26.74 -3.14 5.56
N SER A 237 -27.55 -4.11 5.98
CA SER A 237 -28.98 -4.16 5.72
C SER A 237 -29.60 -2.80 6.03
N LYS A 238 -30.01 -2.09 4.98
CA LYS A 238 -30.99 -1.02 5.10
C LYS A 238 -32.36 -1.66 5.29
N SER A 239 -33.13 -1.05 6.18
CA SER A 239 -34.53 -1.31 6.55
C SER A 239 -34.72 -2.49 7.52
N GLN A 240 -34.89 -2.18 8.81
CA GLN A 240 -36.22 -2.14 9.45
C GLN A 240 -36.18 -1.11 10.60
N LEU A 241 -37.13 -0.16 10.55
CA LEU A 241 -37.48 0.90 11.52
C LEU A 241 -36.49 2.06 11.73
#